data_AF-A0A956KFL8-F1
#
_entry.id   AF-A0A956KFL8-F1
#
_cell.length_a   1.000
_cell.length_b   1.000
_cell.length_c   1.000
_cell.angle_alpha   90.00
_cell.angle_beta   90.00
_cell.angle_gamma   90.00
#
_symmetry.space_group_name_H-M   'P 1'
#
loop_
_entity.id
_entity.type
_entity.pdbx_description
1 polymer ?
#
loop_
_entity_poly.entity_id
_entity_poly.type
_entity_poly.pdbx_seq_one_letter_code
_entity_poly.pdbx_strand_id
1 'polypeptide(L)'
;MNEGSGTYLDKLLAAKRAELADSRGQRAAAMSDRELLELGARLPRPKDFQAALRGGPPAVIAEFKRASPSAGAIRDDADPRATSIAYQDAGAQAISVLTDRNFHGSFEDLRTIRQCVQLPLLCKDFILER
;
A
#
# COMPACT_ATOMS: atom_id res chain seq x y z
N MET A 1 6.66 -0.39 -38.36
CA MET A 1 7.43 -0.70 -37.13
C MET A 1 6.46 -0.60 -35.97
N ASN A 2 6.22 -1.69 -35.25
CA ASN A 2 5.14 -1.77 -34.26
C ASN A 2 5.60 -1.13 -32.95
N GLU A 3 5.31 0.15 -32.72
CA GLU A 3 5.62 0.89 -31.47
C GLU A 3 4.68 0.50 -30.30
N GLY A 4 4.48 -0.79 -30.08
CA GLY A 4 3.35 -1.28 -29.28
C GLY A 4 3.63 -2.30 -28.18
N SER A 5 4.88 -2.57 -27.78
CA SER A 5 5.16 -3.68 -26.85
C SER A 5 6.07 -3.30 -25.67
N GLY A 6 5.60 -2.37 -24.82
CA GLY A 6 6.13 -2.25 -23.46
C GLY A 6 5.83 -3.50 -22.64
N THR A 7 6.70 -3.81 -21.66
CA THR A 7 6.50 -4.89 -20.70
C THR A 7 5.21 -4.68 -19.90
N TYR A 8 4.77 -5.72 -19.17
CA TYR A 8 3.62 -5.56 -18.28
C TYR A 8 3.88 -4.50 -17.19
N LEU A 9 5.11 -4.42 -16.69
CA LEU A 9 5.51 -3.37 -15.75
C LEU A 9 5.38 -1.99 -16.39
N ASP A 10 5.81 -1.80 -17.65
CA ASP A 10 5.68 -0.51 -18.33
C ASP A 10 4.23 -0.02 -18.40
N LYS A 11 3.28 -0.95 -18.61
CA LYS A 11 1.84 -0.64 -18.59
C LYS A 11 1.37 -0.18 -17.21
N LEU A 12 1.79 -0.86 -16.15
CA LEU A 12 1.47 -0.48 -14.76
C LEU A 12 2.07 0.89 -14.40
N LEU A 13 3.33 1.14 -14.77
CA LEU A 13 3.98 2.42 -14.52
C LEU A 13 3.33 3.56 -15.30
N ALA A 14 2.89 3.32 -16.54
CA ALA A 14 2.14 4.30 -17.33
C ALA A 14 0.80 4.64 -16.67
N ALA A 15 0.05 3.63 -16.23
CA ALA A 15 -1.20 3.82 -15.49
C ALA A 15 -0.99 4.60 -14.19
N LYS A 16 0.08 4.29 -13.43
CA LYS A 16 0.40 4.99 -12.18
C LYS A 16 0.75 6.46 -12.40
N ARG A 17 1.48 6.79 -13.47
CA ARG A 17 1.78 8.19 -13.84
C ARG A 17 0.50 8.98 -14.16
N ALA A 18 -0.45 8.37 -14.86
CA ALA A 18 -1.75 8.99 -15.12
C ALA A 18 -2.52 9.24 -13.82
N GLU A 19 -2.58 8.26 -12.91
CA GLU A 19 -3.20 8.41 -11.58
C GLU A 19 -2.60 9.59 -10.78
N LEU A 20 -1.27 9.72 -10.79
CA LEU A 20 -0.56 10.81 -10.11
C LEU A 20 -0.81 12.17 -10.75
N ALA A 21 -0.91 12.24 -12.08
CA ALA A 21 -1.26 13.47 -12.79
C ALA A 21 -2.68 13.95 -12.43
N ASP A 22 -3.67 13.06 -12.42
CA ASP A 22 -5.05 13.37 -12.06
C ASP A 22 -5.17 13.81 -10.59
N SER A 23 -4.46 13.11 -9.69
CA SER A 23 -4.46 13.42 -8.26
C SER A 23 -3.87 14.81 -7.97
N ARG A 24 -2.87 15.26 -8.74
CA ARG A 24 -2.32 16.63 -8.66
C ARG A 24 -3.29 17.69 -9.17
N GLY A 25 -4.02 17.38 -10.24
CA GLY A 25 -5.07 18.28 -10.75
C GLY A 25 -6.18 18.52 -9.71
N GLN A 26 -6.48 17.51 -8.89
CA GLN A 26 -7.51 17.57 -7.84
C GLN A 26 -6.98 18.14 -6.51
N ARG A 27 -5.73 17.82 -6.13
CA ARG A 27 -5.02 18.45 -5.01
C ARG A 27 -4.28 19.69 -5.51
N ALA A 28 -5.02 20.76 -5.75
CA ALA A 28 -4.44 22.07 -6.04
C ALA A 28 -3.41 22.44 -4.95
N ALA A 29 -2.14 22.53 -5.35
CA ALA A 29 -0.93 22.61 -4.54
C ALA A 29 -0.50 21.28 -3.87
N ALA A 30 0.51 20.63 -4.44
CA ALA A 30 1.33 19.70 -3.68
C ALA A 30 1.89 20.45 -2.46
N MET A 31 1.66 19.91 -1.27
CA MET A 31 2.27 20.43 -0.05
C MET A 31 3.80 20.45 -0.25
N SER A 32 4.43 21.54 0.15
CA SER A 32 5.90 21.60 0.18
C SER A 32 6.46 20.55 1.16
N ASP A 33 7.73 20.16 0.95
CA ASP A 33 8.44 19.25 1.87
C ASP A 33 8.33 19.70 3.33
N ARG A 34 8.37 21.02 3.56
CA ARG A 34 8.21 21.61 4.88
C ARG A 34 6.83 21.32 5.46
N GLU A 35 5.77 21.57 4.70
CA GLU A 35 4.39 21.33 5.15
C GLU A 35 4.16 19.83 5.40
N LEU A 36 4.74 18.95 4.58
CA LEU A 36 4.68 17.50 4.78
C LEU A 36 5.40 17.08 6.07
N LEU A 37 6.58 17.65 6.35
CA LEU A 37 7.32 17.40 7.59
C LEU A 37 6.56 17.91 8.82
N GLU A 38 5.98 19.10 8.76
CA GLU A 38 5.16 19.69 9.84
C GLU A 38 3.90 18.85 10.09
N LEU A 39 3.24 18.36 9.04
CA LEU A 39 2.12 17.44 9.16
C LEU A 39 2.55 16.11 9.79
N GLY A 40 3.66 15.54 9.31
CA GLY A 40 4.22 14.29 9.84
C GLY A 40 4.59 14.37 11.31
N ALA A 41 5.11 15.51 11.77
CA ALA A 41 5.45 15.75 13.17
C ALA A 41 4.23 15.76 14.11
N ARG A 42 3.01 15.98 13.57
CA ARG A 42 1.74 15.94 14.33
C ARG A 42 1.10 14.56 14.38
N LEU A 43 1.57 13.61 13.58
CA LEU A 43 1.04 12.26 13.54
C LEU A 43 1.71 11.37 14.60
N PRO A 44 1.04 10.28 15.03
CA PRO A 44 1.70 9.27 15.86
C PRO A 44 2.97 8.74 15.18
N ARG A 45 3.99 8.47 15.99
CA ARG A 45 5.25 7.90 15.46
C ARG A 45 4.97 6.60 14.71
N PRO A 46 5.60 6.38 13.54
CA PRO A 46 5.50 5.12 12.84
C PRO A 46 6.01 3.99 13.72
N LYS A 47 5.41 2.81 13.58
CA LYS A 47 5.89 1.60 14.27
C LYS A 47 7.21 1.15 13.65
N ASP A 48 8.10 0.61 14.48
CA ASP A 48 9.41 0.15 14.04
C ASP A 48 9.28 -1.15 13.22
N PHE A 49 9.16 -0.97 11.90
CA PHE A 49 9.02 -2.06 10.94
C PHE A 49 10.26 -2.96 10.93
N GLN A 50 11.45 -2.38 11.09
CA GLN A 50 12.69 -3.12 11.06
C GLN A 50 12.85 -3.99 12.32
N ALA A 51 12.57 -3.43 13.49
CA ALA A 51 12.60 -4.20 14.74
C ALA A 51 11.59 -5.36 14.74
N ALA A 52 10.39 -5.15 14.20
CA ALA A 52 9.36 -6.18 14.10
C ALA A 52 9.80 -7.42 13.28
N LEU A 53 10.75 -7.25 12.35
CA LEU A 53 11.28 -8.32 11.51
C LEU A 53 12.60 -8.92 12.03
N ARG A 54 13.21 -8.34 13.06
CA ARG A 54 14.54 -8.74 13.58
C ARG A 54 14.52 -9.84 14.65
N GLY A 55 13.36 -10.35 15.06
CA GLY A 55 13.22 -11.47 16.00
C GLY A 55 12.63 -12.73 15.33
N GLY A 56 13.25 -13.92 15.52
CA GLY A 56 12.86 -15.18 14.86
C GLY A 56 11.62 -15.86 15.47
N PRO A 57 11.08 -16.99 14.94
CA PRO A 57 11.30 -17.71 13.66
C PRO A 57 10.55 -17.00 12.51
N PRO A 58 10.25 -17.56 11.30
CA PRO A 58 10.15 -16.74 10.09
C PRO A 58 9.19 -15.56 10.27
N ALA A 59 9.73 -14.35 10.17
CA ALA A 59 8.96 -13.12 10.31
C ALA A 59 8.08 -12.96 9.07
N VAL A 60 6.77 -13.13 9.26
CA VAL A 60 5.78 -13.09 8.18
C VAL A 60 5.26 -11.67 8.02
N ILE A 61 5.37 -11.17 6.79
CA ILE A 61 4.61 -10.00 6.32
C ILE A 61 3.37 -10.53 5.60
N ALA A 62 2.22 -10.49 6.25
CA ALA A 62 0.97 -10.92 5.62
C ALA A 62 0.46 -9.82 4.67
N GLU A 63 0.09 -10.17 3.43
CA GLU A 63 -0.36 -9.19 2.44
C GLU A 63 -1.89 -9.21 2.29
N PHE A 64 -2.52 -8.06 2.55
CA PHE A 64 -3.90 -7.82 2.15
C PHE A 64 -3.94 -7.46 0.65
N LYS A 65 -4.52 -8.35 -0.15
CA LYS A 65 -4.60 -8.23 -1.62
C LYS A 65 -5.87 -8.89 -2.15
N ARG A 66 -6.69 -8.12 -2.88
CA ARG A 66 -7.93 -8.60 -3.52
C ARG A 66 -7.70 -9.22 -4.89
N ALA A 67 -6.84 -8.63 -5.70
CA ALA A 67 -6.55 -9.10 -7.05
C ALA A 67 -5.06 -9.00 -7.39
N SER A 68 -4.64 -9.76 -8.40
CA SER A 68 -3.38 -9.52 -9.09
C SER A 68 -3.53 -9.70 -10.61
N PRO A 69 -2.67 -9.08 -11.41
CA PRO A 69 -2.67 -9.26 -12.85
C PRO A 69 -2.43 -10.68 -13.32
N SER A 70 -1.62 -11.44 -12.56
CA SER A 70 -1.27 -12.82 -12.89
C SER A 70 -2.35 -13.82 -12.47
N ALA A 71 -3.11 -13.53 -11.42
CA ALA A 71 -4.09 -14.46 -10.84
C ALA A 71 -5.55 -14.00 -11.00
N GLY A 72 -5.80 -12.79 -11.50
CA GLY A 72 -7.12 -12.17 -11.48
C GLY A 72 -7.59 -11.85 -10.06
N ALA A 73 -8.88 -11.98 -9.81
CA ALA A 73 -9.44 -11.87 -8.47
C ALA A 73 -8.96 -13.04 -7.59
N ILE A 74 -8.38 -12.72 -6.43
CA ILE A 74 -7.92 -13.69 -5.43
C ILE A 74 -8.97 -13.81 -4.33
N ARG A 75 -9.43 -12.67 -3.81
CA ARG A 75 -10.52 -12.57 -2.82
C ARG A 75 -11.10 -11.16 -2.86
N ASP A 76 -11.96 -10.91 -3.84
CA ASP A 76 -12.46 -9.56 -4.13
C ASP A 76 -13.39 -9.01 -3.03
N ASP A 77 -14.05 -9.90 -2.30
CA ASP A 77 -14.92 -9.60 -1.15
C ASP A 77 -14.15 -9.50 0.18
N ALA A 78 -12.82 -9.52 0.16
CA ALA A 78 -12.01 -9.46 1.38
C ALA A 78 -12.28 -8.15 2.16
N ASP A 79 -12.83 -8.30 3.36
CA ASP A 79 -13.01 -7.20 4.29
C ASP A 79 -11.65 -6.81 4.92
N PRO A 80 -11.21 -5.55 4.78
CA PRO A 80 -9.89 -5.12 5.26
C PRO A 80 -9.74 -5.25 6.77
N ARG A 81 -10.80 -5.01 7.54
CA ARG A 81 -10.78 -5.09 9.01
C ARG A 81 -10.65 -6.54 9.48
N ALA A 82 -11.58 -7.40 9.09
CA ALA A 82 -11.62 -8.80 9.50
C ALA A 82 -10.35 -9.54 9.06
N THR A 83 -9.89 -9.31 7.84
CA THR A 83 -8.70 -9.97 7.29
C THR A 83 -7.42 -9.55 8.03
N SER A 84 -7.24 -8.26 8.32
CA SER A 84 -6.04 -7.77 8.99
C SER A 84 -5.99 -8.11 10.49
N ILE A 85 -7.13 -8.14 11.17
CA ILE A 85 -7.23 -8.67 12.54
C ILE A 85 -6.82 -10.14 12.55
N ALA A 86 -7.34 -10.95 11.61
CA ALA A 86 -6.97 -12.35 11.51
C ALA A 86 -5.46 -12.56 11.25
N TYR A 87 -4.82 -11.71 10.44
CA TYR A 87 -3.36 -11.75 10.26
C TYR A 87 -2.60 -11.44 11.54
N GLN A 88 -3.05 -10.45 12.30
CA GLN A 88 -2.43 -10.11 13.58
C GLN A 88 -2.57 -11.26 14.58
N ASP A 89 -3.77 -11.82 14.72
CA ASP A 89 -4.05 -12.88 15.67
C ASP A 89 -3.34 -14.20 15.31
N ALA A 90 -3.10 -14.43 14.01
CA ALA A 90 -2.27 -15.52 13.51
C ALA A 90 -0.76 -15.31 13.69
N GLY A 91 -0.35 -14.16 14.24
CA GLY A 91 1.05 -13.89 14.58
C GLY A 91 1.88 -13.31 13.44
N ALA A 92 1.29 -12.56 12.49
CA ALA A 92 2.08 -11.78 11.53
C ALA A 92 2.94 -10.71 12.24
N GLN A 93 4.11 -10.41 11.71
CA GLN A 93 5.03 -9.40 12.25
C GLN A 93 4.79 -8.02 11.61
N ALA A 94 4.25 -8.01 10.39
CA ALA A 94 3.80 -6.80 9.71
C ALA A 94 2.70 -7.14 8.70
N ILE A 95 1.99 -6.12 8.23
CA ILE A 95 0.98 -6.28 7.18
C ILE A 95 1.36 -5.41 5.98
N SER A 96 1.46 -6.02 4.80
CA SER A 96 1.54 -5.33 3.52
C SER A 96 0.12 -5.03 3.04
N VAL A 97 -0.17 -3.79 2.68
CA VAL A 97 -1.48 -3.38 2.16
C VAL A 97 -1.29 -2.86 0.75
N LEU A 98 -1.89 -3.53 -0.21
CA LEU A 98 -1.85 -3.13 -1.61
C LEU A 98 -2.77 -1.91 -1.82
N THR A 99 -2.21 -0.79 -2.28
CA THR A 99 -2.95 0.47 -2.47
C THR A 99 -3.19 0.83 -3.94
N ASP A 100 -2.57 0.08 -4.86
CA ASP A 100 -2.72 0.29 -6.30
C ASP A 100 -4.09 -0.18 -6.80
N ARG A 101 -4.81 0.69 -7.51
CA ARG A 101 -6.17 0.44 -8.01
C ARG A 101 -6.24 -0.66 -9.06
N ASN A 102 -5.17 -0.87 -9.84
CA ASN A 102 -5.11 -1.96 -10.83
C ASN A 102 -5.18 -3.35 -10.17
N PHE A 103 -4.95 -3.42 -8.85
CA PHE A 103 -5.01 -4.63 -8.05
C PHE A 103 -6.18 -4.62 -7.06
N HIS A 104 -7.17 -3.74 -7.29
CA HIS A 104 -8.32 -3.50 -6.42
C HIS A 104 -7.91 -3.10 -4.99
N GLY A 105 -6.76 -2.44 -4.87
CA GLY A 105 -6.27 -1.84 -3.64
C GLY A 105 -6.71 -0.39 -3.50
N SER A 106 -6.61 0.16 -2.29
CA SER A 106 -6.90 1.56 -2.02
C SER A 106 -6.17 2.09 -0.78
N PHE A 107 -5.93 3.40 -0.75
CA PHE A 107 -5.47 4.07 0.49
C PHE A 107 -6.52 4.01 1.62
N GLU A 108 -7.78 3.76 1.31
CA GLU A 108 -8.82 3.61 2.33
C GLU A 108 -8.71 2.27 3.07
N ASP A 109 -8.31 1.21 2.36
CA ASP A 109 -7.95 -0.07 2.99
C ASP A 109 -6.80 0.12 3.99
N LEU A 110 -5.76 0.89 3.60
CA LEU A 110 -4.63 1.20 4.48
C LEU A 110 -5.08 1.96 5.73
N ARG A 111 -5.98 2.96 5.60
CA ARG A 111 -6.55 3.69 6.74
C ARG A 111 -7.38 2.78 7.64
N THR A 112 -8.24 1.96 7.05
CA THR A 112 -9.11 1.02 7.78
C THR A 112 -8.29 0.01 8.58
N ILE A 113 -7.25 -0.56 7.96
CA ILE A 113 -6.35 -1.51 8.62
C ILE A 113 -5.58 -0.81 9.76
N ARG A 114 -5.06 0.40 9.53
CA ARG A 114 -4.35 1.15 10.59
C ARG A 114 -5.18 1.35 11.85
N GLN A 115 -6.49 1.52 11.71
CA GLN A 115 -7.40 1.72 12.85
C GLN A 115 -7.69 0.45 13.66
N CYS A 116 -7.39 -0.75 13.15
CA CYS A 116 -7.79 -2.00 13.80
C CYS A 116 -6.65 -2.95 14.18
N VAL A 117 -5.42 -2.71 13.70
CA VAL A 117 -4.25 -3.51 14.09
C VAL A 117 -3.19 -2.67 14.80
N GLN A 118 -2.30 -3.33 15.53
CA GLN A 118 -1.12 -2.79 16.20
C GLN A 118 0.19 -3.19 15.52
N LEU A 119 0.14 -3.90 14.40
CA LEU A 119 1.34 -4.22 13.63
C LEU A 119 1.84 -3.01 12.80
N PRO A 120 3.15 -2.96 12.48
CA PRO A 120 3.65 -2.12 11.41
C PRO A 120 2.96 -2.42 10.07
N LEU A 121 2.72 -1.38 9.28
CA LEU A 121 2.10 -1.50 7.96
C LEU A 121 3.08 -1.08 6.88
N LEU A 122 3.11 -1.83 5.78
CA LEU A 122 3.80 -1.50 4.54
C LEU A 122 2.76 -1.03 3.51
N CYS A 123 2.94 0.18 2.99
CA CYS A 123 2.20 0.67 1.82
C CYS A 123 2.78 0.03 0.56
N LYS A 124 2.11 -1.01 0.05
CA LYS A 124 2.55 -1.74 -1.13
C LYS A 124 1.95 -1.10 -2.38
N ASP A 125 2.80 -0.42 -3.15
CA ASP A 125 2.39 0.32 -4.34
C ASP A 125 3.60 0.52 -5.30
N PHE A 126 3.33 1.06 -6.49
CA PHE A 126 4.35 1.62 -7.38
C PHE A 126 4.64 3.07 -6.97
N ILE A 127 5.66 3.26 -6.14
CA ILE A 127 6.10 4.58 -5.68
C ILE A 127 7.01 5.20 -6.74
N LEU A 128 6.49 6.20 -7.46
CA LEU A 128 7.19 6.89 -8.56
C LEU A 128 7.71 8.29 -8.19
N GLU A 129 7.14 8.86 -7.13
CA GLU A 129 7.38 10.23 -6.70
C GLU A 129 7.50 10.25 -5.17
N ARG A 130 8.04 11.35 -4.65
CA ARG A 130 8.23 11.58 -3.22
C ARG A 130 7.01 12.25 -2.58
#